data_AF-A0A955H6K8-F1
#
_entry.id   AF-A0A955H6K8-F1
#
_cell.length_a   1.000
_cell.length_b   1.000
_cell.length_c   1.000
_cell.angle_alpha   90.00
_cell.angle_beta   90.00
_cell.angle_gamma   90.00
#
_symmetry.space_group_name_H-M   'P 1'
#
loop_
_entity.id
_entity.type
_entity.pdbx_description
1 polymer ?
#
loop_
_entity_poly.entity_id
_entity_poly.type
_entity_poly.pdbx_seq_one_letter_code
_entity_poly.pdbx_strand_id
1 'polypeptide(L)'
;MKKILVTILGIALVLGISAFYWKHTETSSPQPIYELDGTTDTLADGAWSYAGQLRTSPIQNDTKSFTSSSLGISLQYPADWLLFENEHTESGQYHQSTLFIVPQKSMLESIKAARSNFPHESPLSVVITFSKNVDSYTLEEWLATGYTNYEPEYDETLVAKEIDFNGLKAMQYNSNFGLRETDYIAFIYKDWTVFISSASELEDSDVNLIINSIKLAD
;
A
#
# COMPACT_ATOMS: atom_id res chain seq x y z
N MET A 1 -37.71 67.92 -4.42
CA MET A 1 -37.38 67.48 -3.05
C MET A 1 -37.62 65.99 -2.92
N LYS A 2 -36.57 65.17 -2.90
CA LYS A 2 -36.62 63.78 -2.43
C LYS A 2 -35.35 63.53 -1.63
N LYS A 3 -35.56 62.97 -0.43
CA LYS A 3 -34.60 62.90 0.67
C LYS A 3 -33.52 61.87 0.38
N ILE A 4 -32.29 62.25 0.70
CA ILE A 4 -31.17 61.35 0.95
C ILE A 4 -31.47 60.62 2.26
N LEU A 5 -31.36 59.28 2.26
CA LEU A 5 -31.06 58.54 3.47
C LEU A 5 -29.99 57.50 3.11
N VAL A 6 -28.81 57.76 3.64
CA VAL A 6 -27.68 56.84 3.71
C VAL A 6 -27.90 55.99 4.96
N THR A 7 -27.93 54.67 4.81
CA THR A 7 -27.61 53.75 5.91
C THR A 7 -26.65 52.70 5.36
N ILE A 8 -25.49 52.64 5.99
CA ILE A 8 -24.36 51.76 5.70
C ILE A 8 -24.47 50.51 6.59
N LEU A 9 -23.87 49.42 6.09
CA LEU A 9 -23.28 48.26 6.79
C LEU A 9 -24.12 46.97 6.89
N GLY A 10 -23.63 45.96 6.18
CA GLY A 10 -24.01 44.56 6.29
C GLY A 10 -23.22 43.73 5.27
N ILE A 11 -21.95 43.47 5.58
CA ILE A 11 -21.05 42.64 4.77
C ILE A 11 -21.57 41.20 4.79
N ALA A 12 -21.86 40.64 3.62
CA ALA A 12 -21.83 39.20 3.39
C ALA A 12 -21.37 38.95 1.96
N LEU A 13 -20.08 38.66 1.83
CA LEU A 13 -19.44 38.13 0.66
C LEU A 13 -20.04 36.74 0.38
N VAL A 14 -20.81 36.58 -0.70
CA VAL A 14 -21.07 35.25 -1.27
C VAL A 14 -20.51 35.26 -2.68
N LEU A 15 -19.27 34.80 -2.78
CA LEU A 15 -18.67 34.39 -4.04
C LEU A 15 -19.43 33.16 -4.55
N GLY A 16 -20.46 33.41 -5.36
CA GLY A 16 -21.02 32.39 -6.24
C GLY A 16 -20.08 32.18 -7.42
N ILE A 17 -19.04 31.38 -7.22
CA ILE A 17 -18.15 30.91 -8.29
C ILE A 17 -18.42 29.42 -8.50
N SER A 18 -19.25 29.15 -9.52
CA SER A 18 -19.22 28.00 -10.42
C SER A 18 -18.97 26.59 -9.84
N ALA A 19 -20.04 25.85 -9.60
CA ALA A 19 -20.03 24.40 -9.79
C ALA A 19 -20.19 24.08 -11.28
N PHE A 20 -19.13 24.33 -12.05
CA PHE A 20 -19.01 23.83 -13.42
C PHE A 20 -18.67 22.34 -13.33
N TYR A 21 -19.69 21.50 -13.26
CA TYR A 21 -19.54 20.05 -13.40
C TYR A 21 -19.15 19.73 -14.86
N TRP A 22 -17.87 19.90 -15.17
CA TRP A 22 -17.29 19.33 -16.37
C TRP A 22 -17.09 17.84 -16.10
N LYS A 23 -18.06 17.02 -16.52
CA LYS A 23 -17.86 15.58 -16.64
C LYS A 23 -16.85 15.38 -17.77
N HIS A 24 -15.57 15.36 -17.46
CA HIS A 24 -14.57 14.81 -18.38
C HIS A 24 -14.86 13.32 -18.50
N THR A 25 -15.63 12.94 -19.52
CA THR A 25 -15.54 11.61 -20.11
C THR A 25 -14.18 11.53 -20.79
N GLU A 26 -13.14 11.30 -20.01
CA GLU A 26 -11.89 10.75 -20.54
C GLU A 26 -12.22 9.34 -21.03
N THR A 27 -12.40 9.24 -22.34
CA THR A 27 -12.26 7.99 -23.09
C THR A 27 -10.77 7.70 -23.21
N SER A 28 -10.08 7.51 -22.08
CA SER A 28 -8.81 6.81 -22.12
C SER A 28 -9.15 5.35 -22.38
N SER A 29 -8.93 4.92 -23.62
CA SER A 29 -8.87 3.49 -23.93
C SER A 29 -7.95 2.84 -22.89
N PRO A 30 -8.36 1.77 -22.20
CA PRO A 30 -7.50 1.11 -21.22
C PRO A 30 -6.19 0.77 -21.94
N GLN A 31 -5.09 1.38 -21.47
CA GLN A 31 -3.77 1.04 -21.96
C GLN A 31 -3.55 -0.45 -21.61
N PRO A 32 -3.11 -1.29 -22.56
CA PRO A 32 -2.85 -2.68 -22.26
C PRO A 32 -1.77 -2.76 -21.17
N ILE A 33 -2.01 -3.59 -20.17
CA ILE A 33 -1.19 -3.69 -18.94
C ILE A 33 0.30 -3.94 -19.25
N TYR A 34 0.61 -4.66 -20.33
CA TYR A 34 1.97 -4.93 -20.78
C TYR A 34 2.75 -3.67 -21.19
N GLU A 35 2.08 -2.57 -21.54
CA GLU A 35 2.73 -1.28 -21.84
C GLU A 35 3.13 -0.50 -20.58
N LEU A 36 2.65 -0.93 -19.40
CA LEU A 36 2.96 -0.32 -18.11
C LEU A 36 4.09 -1.06 -17.36
N ASP A 37 4.67 -2.11 -17.94
CA ASP A 37 5.75 -2.84 -17.27
C ASP A 37 7.03 -2.00 -17.16
N GLY A 38 7.59 -1.95 -15.95
CA GLY A 38 8.77 -1.14 -15.67
C GLY A 38 8.52 0.37 -15.72
N THR A 39 7.27 0.83 -15.88
CA THR A 39 6.99 2.26 -15.82
C THR A 39 7.14 2.76 -14.39
N THR A 40 7.86 3.87 -14.25
CA THR A 40 7.86 4.61 -12.99
C THR A 40 6.53 5.32 -12.83
N ASP A 41 5.86 5.05 -11.72
CA ASP A 41 4.57 5.63 -11.39
C ASP A 41 4.52 5.97 -9.90
N THR A 42 3.38 6.53 -9.48
CA THR A 42 3.15 6.93 -8.10
C THR A 42 1.82 6.35 -7.61
N LEU A 43 1.82 5.73 -6.44
CA LEU A 43 0.60 5.41 -5.70
C LEU A 43 0.25 6.54 -4.73
N ALA A 44 -1.02 6.89 -4.66
CA ALA A 44 -1.52 7.89 -3.71
C ALA A 44 -1.87 7.24 -2.37
N ASP A 45 -1.57 7.93 -1.27
CA ASP A 45 -1.93 7.53 0.08
C ASP A 45 -2.16 8.73 1.02
N GLY A 46 -3.37 9.28 0.95
CA GLY A 46 -3.75 10.47 1.71
C GLY A 46 -2.89 11.68 1.33
N ALA A 47 -2.05 12.11 2.27
CA ALA A 47 -1.08 13.20 2.07
C ALA A 47 0.29 12.71 1.54
N TRP A 48 0.47 11.39 1.43
CA TRP A 48 1.70 10.74 1.01
C TRP A 48 1.56 10.14 -0.38
N SER A 49 2.70 9.80 -0.96
CA SER A 49 2.75 9.16 -2.27
C SER A 49 3.97 8.25 -2.39
N TYR A 50 3.80 7.09 -2.98
CA TYR A 50 4.86 6.10 -3.17
C TYR A 50 5.30 6.06 -4.62
N ALA A 51 6.49 6.58 -4.92
CA ALA A 51 7.09 6.48 -6.26
C ALA A 51 7.74 5.11 -6.44
N GLY A 52 7.49 4.42 -7.54
CA GLY A 52 7.92 3.04 -7.71
C GLY A 52 7.73 2.53 -9.13
N GLN A 53 7.85 1.22 -9.30
CA GLN A 53 7.77 0.56 -10.60
C GLN A 53 6.62 -0.44 -10.62
N LEU A 54 5.77 -0.37 -11.64
CA LEU A 54 4.86 -1.47 -11.94
C LEU A 54 5.65 -2.67 -12.45
N ARG A 55 5.33 -3.84 -11.92
CA ARG A 55 5.90 -5.13 -12.31
C ARG A 55 4.81 -5.98 -12.93
N THR A 56 5.06 -6.40 -14.17
CA THR A 56 4.19 -7.35 -14.85
C THR A 56 4.92 -8.65 -15.11
N SER A 57 4.16 -9.72 -15.23
CA SER A 57 4.66 -10.99 -15.72
C SER A 57 3.58 -11.67 -16.57
N PRO A 58 3.97 -12.61 -17.44
CA PRO A 58 3.00 -13.38 -18.21
C PRO A 58 2.07 -14.16 -17.29
N ILE A 59 0.79 -14.25 -17.68
CA ILE A 59 -0.18 -15.10 -16.98
C ILE A 59 0.09 -16.56 -17.33
N GLN A 60 0.22 -17.41 -16.32
CA GLN A 60 0.34 -18.86 -16.45
C GLN A 60 -0.58 -19.52 -15.42
N ASN A 61 -1.51 -20.37 -15.88
CA ASN A 61 -2.49 -21.03 -15.01
C ASN A 61 -3.26 -20.05 -14.09
N ASP A 62 -3.77 -18.97 -14.67
CA ASP A 62 -4.53 -17.91 -13.98
C ASP A 62 -3.77 -17.17 -12.87
N THR A 63 -2.44 -17.29 -12.83
CA THR A 63 -1.57 -16.54 -11.92
C THR A 63 -0.46 -15.81 -12.66
N LYS A 64 0.08 -14.79 -11.99
CA LYS A 64 1.33 -14.10 -12.33
C LYS A 64 2.38 -14.44 -11.29
N SER A 65 3.64 -14.33 -11.68
CA SER A 65 4.78 -14.60 -10.79
C SER A 65 5.68 -13.37 -10.67
N PHE A 66 6.29 -13.20 -9.50
CA PHE A 66 7.30 -12.19 -9.25
C PHE A 66 8.53 -12.83 -8.63
N THR A 67 9.71 -12.31 -8.95
CA THR A 67 10.97 -12.72 -8.33
C THR A 67 11.88 -11.51 -8.24
N SER A 68 12.40 -11.26 -7.04
CA SER A 68 13.41 -10.23 -6.79
C SER A 68 14.64 -10.90 -6.19
N SER A 69 15.75 -10.86 -6.94
CA SER A 69 17.04 -11.38 -6.45
C SER A 69 17.65 -10.51 -5.36
N SER A 70 17.40 -9.19 -5.37
CA SER A 70 17.90 -8.27 -4.34
C SER A 70 17.22 -8.49 -2.99
N LEU A 71 15.91 -8.74 -2.99
CA LEU A 71 15.14 -9.07 -1.79
C LEU A 71 15.19 -10.57 -1.47
N GLY A 72 15.65 -11.42 -2.39
CA GLY A 72 15.68 -12.86 -2.23
C GLY A 72 14.29 -13.46 -2.02
N ILE A 73 13.27 -12.97 -2.74
CA ILE A 73 11.88 -13.43 -2.67
C ILE A 73 11.36 -13.82 -4.05
N SER A 74 10.53 -14.85 -4.10
CA SER A 74 9.63 -15.12 -5.22
C SER A 74 8.22 -15.42 -4.70
N LEU A 75 7.20 -15.07 -5.47
CA LEU A 75 5.79 -15.29 -5.12
C LEU A 75 4.91 -15.36 -6.37
N GLN A 76 3.67 -15.78 -6.19
CA GLN A 76 2.60 -15.74 -7.18
C GLN A 76 1.46 -14.83 -6.71
N TYR A 77 0.69 -14.30 -7.67
CA TYR A 77 -0.48 -13.46 -7.40
C TYR A 77 -1.53 -13.63 -8.52
N PRO A 78 -2.80 -13.28 -8.30
CA PRO A 78 -3.85 -13.52 -9.29
C PRO A 78 -3.62 -12.80 -10.63
N ALA A 79 -4.13 -13.38 -11.72
CA ALA A 79 -3.97 -12.87 -13.09
C ALA A 79 -4.50 -11.43 -13.29
N ASP A 80 -5.51 -11.03 -12.54
CA ASP A 80 -6.15 -9.71 -12.59
C ASP A 80 -5.66 -8.74 -11.50
N TRP A 81 -4.57 -9.07 -10.81
CA TRP A 81 -3.89 -8.19 -9.86
C TRP A 81 -2.60 -7.60 -10.46
N LEU A 82 -2.14 -6.46 -9.95
CA LEU A 82 -0.89 -5.82 -10.33
C LEU A 82 0.07 -5.79 -9.13
N LEU A 83 1.37 -5.80 -9.42
CA LEU A 83 2.41 -5.60 -8.42
C LEU A 83 3.09 -4.26 -8.67
N PHE A 84 3.27 -3.47 -7.62
CA PHE A 84 4.02 -2.22 -7.63
C PHE A 84 5.13 -2.29 -6.58
N GLU A 85 6.36 -2.05 -7.01
CA GLU A 85 7.55 -2.06 -6.15
C GLU A 85 8.01 -0.63 -5.87
N ASN A 86 8.01 -0.25 -4.61
CA ASN A 86 8.52 1.01 -4.12
C ASN A 86 9.83 0.76 -3.37
N GLU A 87 10.87 1.51 -3.70
CA GLU A 87 12.10 1.55 -2.91
C GLU A 87 12.22 2.94 -2.27
N HIS A 88 12.48 2.97 -0.96
CA HIS A 88 12.71 4.18 -0.21
C HIS A 88 14.04 4.08 0.53
N THR A 89 14.91 5.07 0.32
CA THR A 89 16.19 5.16 1.03
C THR A 89 16.35 6.56 1.60
N GLU A 90 16.43 6.66 2.92
CA GLU A 90 16.67 7.90 3.62
C GLU A 90 18.07 7.89 4.27
N SER A 91 18.85 8.95 4.01
CA SER A 91 20.13 9.28 4.64
C SER A 91 21.03 8.11 5.08
N GLY A 92 21.27 7.14 4.19
CA GLY A 92 22.35 6.15 4.29
C GLY A 92 22.19 5.04 5.32
N GLN A 93 21.14 5.03 6.15
CA GLN A 93 20.90 3.98 7.14
C GLN A 93 19.51 3.35 7.03
N TYR A 94 18.50 4.10 6.58
CA TYR A 94 17.18 3.55 6.38
C TYR A 94 16.99 3.15 4.92
N HIS A 95 16.83 1.85 4.69
CA HIS A 95 16.52 1.32 3.37
C HIS A 95 15.32 0.37 3.49
N GLN A 96 14.29 0.68 2.73
CA GLN A 96 13.02 -0.04 2.72
C GLN A 96 12.64 -0.35 1.27
N SER A 97 12.15 -1.57 1.05
CA SER A 97 11.53 -1.97 -0.20
C SER A 97 10.15 -2.52 0.08
N THR A 98 9.14 -2.02 -0.62
CA THR A 98 7.73 -2.35 -0.39
C THR A 98 7.11 -2.86 -1.68
N LEU A 99 6.49 -4.04 -1.62
CA LEU A 99 5.73 -4.64 -2.70
C LEU A 99 4.24 -4.46 -2.39
N PHE A 100 3.53 -3.72 -3.23
CA PHE A 100 2.08 -3.60 -3.19
C PHE A 100 1.49 -4.55 -4.24
N ILE A 101 0.73 -5.54 -3.79
CA ILE A 101 0.05 -6.50 -4.65
C ILE A 101 -1.45 -6.20 -4.54
N VAL A 102 -2.04 -5.73 -5.63
CA VAL A 102 -3.30 -4.99 -5.62
C VAL A 102 -4.22 -5.46 -6.75
N PRO A 103 -5.54 -5.59 -6.55
CA PRO A 103 -6.47 -5.74 -7.66
C PRO A 103 -6.26 -4.66 -8.72
N GLN A 104 -6.19 -5.05 -10.00
CA GLN A 104 -5.78 -4.14 -11.09
C GLN A 104 -6.59 -2.85 -11.12
N LYS A 105 -7.91 -2.93 -10.92
CA LYS A 105 -8.77 -1.75 -10.94
C LYS A 105 -8.34 -0.74 -9.87
N SER A 106 -8.15 -1.19 -8.63
CA SER A 106 -7.75 -0.34 -7.50
C SER A 106 -6.35 0.26 -7.70
N MET A 107 -5.42 -0.51 -8.26
CA MET A 107 -4.09 0.00 -8.62
C MET A 107 -4.17 1.16 -9.62
N LEU A 108 -4.91 0.98 -10.71
CA LEU A 108 -5.05 1.99 -11.76
C LEU A 108 -5.79 3.24 -11.27
N GLU A 109 -6.77 3.08 -10.37
CA GLU A 109 -7.46 4.20 -9.72
C GLU A 109 -6.51 5.00 -8.84
N SER A 110 -5.66 4.35 -8.03
CA SER A 110 -4.66 5.03 -7.20
C SER A 110 -3.62 5.78 -8.03
N ILE A 111 -3.10 5.18 -9.11
CA ILE A 111 -2.17 5.84 -10.04
C ILE A 111 -2.82 7.06 -10.68
N LYS A 112 -4.08 6.94 -11.13
CA LYS A 112 -4.82 8.06 -11.72
C LYS A 112 -5.00 9.21 -10.72
N ALA A 113 -5.30 8.89 -9.47
CA ALA A 113 -5.45 9.88 -8.41
C ALA A 113 -4.13 10.61 -8.12
N ALA A 114 -3.02 9.86 -7.99
CA ALA A 114 -1.69 10.41 -7.78
C ALA A 114 -1.29 11.39 -8.90
N ARG A 115 -1.49 11.00 -10.17
CA ARG A 115 -1.22 11.86 -11.34
C ARG A 115 -2.07 13.13 -11.37
N SER A 116 -3.24 13.09 -10.74
CA SER A 116 -4.16 14.23 -10.67
C SER A 116 -3.95 15.10 -9.42
N ASN A 117 -2.96 14.79 -8.57
CA ASN A 117 -2.76 15.39 -7.25
C ASN A 117 -4.05 15.37 -6.40
N PHE A 118 -4.88 14.33 -6.59
CA PHE A 118 -6.13 14.18 -5.86
C PHE A 118 -5.89 13.32 -4.62
N PRO A 119 -6.31 13.75 -3.41
CA PRO A 119 -6.20 12.93 -2.22
C PRO A 119 -6.93 11.59 -2.42
N HIS A 120 -6.23 10.50 -2.18
CA HIS A 120 -6.78 9.16 -2.36
C HIS A 120 -6.10 8.22 -1.38
N GLU A 121 -6.86 7.34 -0.77
CA GLU A 121 -6.31 6.33 0.14
C GLU A 121 -5.46 5.33 -0.65
N SER A 122 -4.46 4.75 0.02
CA SER A 122 -3.73 3.61 -0.53
C SER A 122 -4.71 2.50 -0.94
N PRO A 123 -4.50 1.83 -2.07
CA PRO A 123 -5.41 0.80 -2.52
C PRO A 123 -5.39 -0.42 -1.59
N LEU A 124 -6.53 -1.10 -1.49
CA LEU A 124 -6.65 -2.41 -0.84
C LEU A 124 -5.61 -3.37 -1.42
N SER A 125 -4.71 -3.87 -0.57
CA SER A 125 -3.51 -4.55 -1.03
C SER A 125 -3.04 -5.61 -0.04
N VAL A 126 -2.33 -6.61 -0.58
CA VAL A 126 -1.33 -7.35 0.18
C VAL A 126 -0.03 -6.56 0.06
N VAL A 127 0.53 -6.12 1.18
CA VAL A 127 1.76 -5.34 1.23
C VAL A 127 2.86 -6.20 1.83
N ILE A 128 4.01 -6.26 1.19
CA ILE A 128 5.21 -6.92 1.72
C ILE A 128 6.33 -5.90 1.80
N THR A 129 6.75 -5.59 3.02
CA THR A 129 7.76 -4.58 3.31
C THR A 129 9.01 -5.24 3.84
N PHE A 130 10.14 -4.94 3.23
CA PHE A 130 11.48 -5.30 3.67
C PHE A 130 12.15 -4.05 4.22
N SER A 131 12.37 -4.00 5.53
CA SER A 131 13.07 -2.91 6.20
C SER A 131 14.44 -3.39 6.65
N LYS A 132 15.51 -2.69 6.29
CA LYS A 132 16.86 -3.09 6.69
C LYS A 132 16.99 -3.07 8.21
N ASN A 133 17.37 -4.20 8.80
CA ASN A 133 17.55 -4.34 10.25
C ASN A 133 18.97 -3.92 10.65
N VAL A 134 19.30 -2.64 10.46
CA VAL A 134 20.64 -2.10 10.71
C VAL A 134 21.08 -2.19 12.17
N ASP A 135 20.12 -2.10 13.10
CA ASP A 135 20.36 -2.17 14.54
C ASP A 135 20.30 -3.60 15.10
N SER A 136 20.08 -4.61 14.23
CA SER A 136 20.01 -6.03 14.60
C SER A 136 18.96 -6.33 15.67
N TYR A 137 17.81 -5.65 15.62
CA TYR A 137 16.68 -5.92 16.49
C TYR A 137 16.25 -7.38 16.41
N THR A 138 15.90 -7.97 17.55
CA THR A 138 15.07 -9.17 17.59
C THR A 138 13.69 -8.87 17.03
N LEU A 139 12.93 -9.90 16.66
CA LEU A 139 11.57 -9.72 16.13
C LEU A 139 10.66 -9.01 17.15
N GLU A 140 10.76 -9.42 18.42
CA GLU A 140 10.00 -8.86 19.52
C GLU A 140 10.38 -7.38 19.80
N GLU A 141 11.67 -7.05 19.77
CA GLU A 141 12.11 -5.65 19.89
C GLU A 141 11.62 -4.81 18.72
N TRP A 142 11.70 -5.34 17.49
CA TRP A 142 11.25 -4.62 16.30
C TRP A 142 9.75 -4.34 16.32
N LEU A 143 8.92 -5.31 16.71
CA LEU A 143 7.47 -5.11 16.87
C LEU A 143 7.14 -3.98 17.85
N ALA A 144 7.98 -3.78 18.87
CA ALA A 144 7.82 -2.73 19.88
C ALA A 144 8.36 -1.34 19.46
N THR A 145 8.93 -1.19 18.25
CA THR A 145 9.51 0.10 17.80
C THR A 145 8.48 1.16 17.40
N GLY A 146 7.20 0.80 17.29
CA GLY A 146 6.14 1.71 16.80
C GLY A 146 6.15 1.93 15.28
N TYR A 147 7.02 1.26 14.52
CA TYR A 147 6.97 1.21 13.05
C TYR A 147 5.94 0.22 12.51
N THR A 148 5.16 -0.38 13.40
CA THR A 148 4.13 -1.37 13.08
C THR A 148 2.82 -0.93 13.71
N ASN A 149 1.69 -1.46 13.22
CA ASN A 149 0.40 -1.29 13.89
C ASN A 149 0.21 -2.31 15.04
N TYR A 150 1.30 -2.83 15.61
CA TYR A 150 1.30 -3.70 16.78
C TYR A 150 1.16 -2.85 18.04
N GLU A 151 -0.09 -2.67 18.46
CA GLU A 151 -0.45 -1.76 19.55
C GLU A 151 -1.25 -2.51 20.62
N PRO A 152 -0.63 -3.43 21.38
CA PRO A 152 -1.34 -4.28 22.35
C PRO A 152 -1.96 -3.49 23.50
N GLU A 153 -1.48 -2.27 23.76
CA GLU A 153 -2.08 -1.37 24.75
C GLU A 153 -3.41 -0.76 24.29
N TYR A 154 -3.62 -0.65 22.97
CA TYR A 154 -4.81 -0.05 22.36
C TYR A 154 -5.79 -1.09 21.81
N ASP A 155 -5.32 -2.32 21.57
CA ASP A 155 -6.13 -3.45 21.14
C ASP A 155 -6.00 -4.59 22.16
N GLU A 156 -6.88 -4.57 23.17
CA GLU A 156 -6.94 -5.59 24.24
C GLU A 156 -7.19 -7.02 23.69
N THR A 157 -7.61 -7.15 22.44
CA THR A 157 -7.86 -8.42 21.76
C THR A 157 -6.73 -8.87 20.86
N LEU A 158 -5.66 -8.07 20.74
CA LEU A 158 -4.49 -8.34 19.93
C LEU A 158 -3.71 -9.54 20.47
N VAL A 159 -4.01 -10.73 19.96
CA VAL A 159 -3.27 -11.95 20.28
C VAL A 159 -2.23 -12.20 19.19
N ALA A 160 -0.98 -11.91 19.48
CA ALA A 160 0.13 -12.32 18.64
C ALA A 160 0.39 -13.82 18.81
N LYS A 161 0.48 -14.54 17.70
CA LYS A 161 0.73 -15.97 17.64
C LYS A 161 2.05 -16.23 16.92
N GLU A 162 2.93 -16.98 17.56
CA GLU A 162 4.13 -17.50 16.90
C GLU A 162 3.73 -18.58 15.86
N ILE A 163 4.28 -18.48 14.66
CA ILE A 163 4.09 -19.44 13.56
C ILE A 163 5.43 -19.78 12.90
N ASP A 164 5.49 -20.92 12.20
CA ASP A 164 6.55 -21.22 11.25
C ASP A 164 6.16 -20.67 9.88
N PHE A 165 6.97 -19.78 9.33
CA PHE A 165 6.79 -19.21 8.01
C PHE A 165 8.01 -19.56 7.14
N ASN A 166 7.87 -20.58 6.29
CA ASN A 166 8.96 -21.10 5.46
C ASN A 166 10.21 -21.49 6.27
N GLY A 167 10.04 -22.13 7.43
CA GLY A 167 11.15 -22.51 8.31
C GLY A 167 11.72 -21.36 9.15
N LEU A 168 11.17 -20.16 9.05
CA LEU A 168 11.51 -19.01 9.90
C LEU A 168 10.48 -18.86 11.01
N LYS A 169 10.94 -18.53 12.21
CA LYS A 169 10.05 -18.09 13.29
C LYS A 169 9.45 -16.74 12.90
N ALA A 170 8.11 -16.67 12.89
CA ALA A 170 7.35 -15.49 12.58
C ALA A 170 6.29 -15.21 13.65
N MET A 171 5.80 -13.98 13.69
CA MET A 171 4.68 -13.55 14.52
C MET A 171 3.51 -13.16 13.62
N GLN A 172 2.37 -13.79 13.84
CA GLN A 172 1.11 -13.45 13.18
C GLN A 172 0.19 -12.74 14.17
N TYR A 173 -0.46 -11.67 13.73
CA TYR A 173 -1.46 -10.97 14.53
C TYR A 173 -2.46 -10.25 13.62
N ASN A 174 -3.63 -9.95 14.15
CA ASN A 174 -4.64 -9.11 13.52
C ASN A 174 -4.72 -7.80 14.31
N SER A 175 -4.83 -6.65 13.66
CA SER A 175 -5.00 -5.37 14.32
C SER A 175 -6.12 -4.58 13.67
N ASN A 176 -6.98 -4.00 14.51
CA ASN A 176 -7.99 -3.02 14.12
C ASN A 176 -7.50 -1.57 14.26
N PHE A 177 -6.21 -1.39 14.59
CA PHE A 177 -5.59 -0.09 14.70
C PHE A 177 -5.28 0.47 13.30
N GLY A 178 -6.09 1.42 12.84
CA GLY A 178 -5.94 2.06 11.53
C GLY A 178 -7.28 2.38 10.88
N LEU A 179 -7.28 2.50 9.54
CA LEU A 179 -8.50 2.72 8.75
C LEU A 179 -9.35 1.46 8.60
N ARG A 180 -8.75 0.28 8.75
CA ARG A 180 -9.39 -1.02 8.51
C ARG A 180 -8.70 -2.12 9.31
N GLU A 181 -9.44 -3.19 9.56
CA GLU A 181 -8.91 -4.44 10.10
C GLU A 181 -7.87 -5.03 9.14
N THR A 182 -6.73 -5.42 9.68
CA THR A 182 -5.59 -5.89 8.87
C THR A 182 -4.91 -7.06 9.56
N ASP A 183 -4.66 -8.12 8.79
CA ASP A 183 -3.84 -9.24 9.22
C ASP A 183 -2.37 -8.99 8.91
N TYR A 184 -1.51 -9.43 9.82
CA TYR A 184 -0.08 -9.18 9.76
C TYR A 184 0.72 -10.46 10.00
N ILE A 185 1.84 -10.58 9.29
CA ILE A 185 2.89 -11.56 9.55
C ILE A 185 4.24 -10.82 9.55
N ALA A 186 4.99 -10.93 10.64
CA ALA A 186 6.30 -10.32 10.80
C ALA A 186 7.37 -11.38 11.07
N PHE A 187 8.54 -11.25 10.45
CA PHE A 187 9.69 -12.14 10.71
C PHE A 187 11.02 -11.46 10.35
N ILE A 188 12.12 -12.05 10.83
CA ILE A 188 13.48 -11.66 10.43
C ILE A 188 13.97 -12.62 9.36
N TYR A 189 14.46 -12.09 8.25
CA TYR A 189 15.05 -12.85 7.16
C TYR A 189 16.36 -12.21 6.73
N LYS A 190 17.47 -12.91 6.97
CA LYS A 190 18.83 -12.38 6.82
C LYS A 190 18.99 -11.09 7.63
N ASP A 191 19.28 -9.98 6.97
CA ASP A 191 19.42 -8.65 7.58
C ASP A 191 18.21 -7.75 7.32
N TRP A 192 17.07 -8.34 6.99
CA TRP A 192 15.80 -7.66 6.84
C TRP A 192 14.85 -8.02 7.97
N THR A 193 14.12 -7.02 8.46
CA THR A 193 12.82 -7.27 9.06
C THR A 193 11.79 -7.23 7.94
N VAL A 194 11.03 -8.31 7.83
CA VAL A 194 9.98 -8.46 6.82
C VAL A 194 8.63 -8.38 7.48
N PHE A 195 7.76 -7.61 6.86
CA PHE A 195 6.40 -7.41 7.30
C PHE A 195 5.44 -7.62 6.14
N ILE A 196 4.45 -8.47 6.36
CA ILE A 196 3.39 -8.74 5.42
C ILE A 196 2.11 -8.22 6.07
N SER A 197 1.35 -7.42 5.33
CA SER A 197 0.00 -7.03 5.73
C SER A 197 -1.02 -7.33 4.65
N SER A 198 -2.24 -7.68 5.05
CA SER A 198 -3.37 -7.86 4.15
C SER A 198 -4.64 -7.31 4.79
N ALA A 199 -5.31 -6.43 4.08
CA ALA A 199 -6.60 -5.89 4.49
C ALA A 199 -7.66 -7.01 4.53
N SER A 200 -8.47 -7.06 5.59
CA SER A 200 -9.45 -8.15 5.79
C SER A 200 -10.60 -8.13 4.78
N GLU A 201 -10.77 -7.04 4.02
CA GLU A 201 -11.77 -6.95 2.95
C GLU A 201 -11.32 -7.62 1.64
N LEU A 202 -10.09 -8.11 1.55
CA LEU A 202 -9.61 -8.88 0.40
C LEU A 202 -10.15 -10.31 0.42
N GLU A 203 -10.32 -10.91 -0.75
CA GLU A 203 -10.74 -12.30 -0.87
C GLU A 203 -9.66 -13.25 -0.30
N ASP A 204 -10.06 -14.08 0.68
CA ASP A 204 -9.15 -15.03 1.35
C ASP A 204 -8.38 -15.91 0.37
N SER A 205 -9.00 -16.34 -0.75
CA SER A 205 -8.31 -17.20 -1.72
C SER A 205 -7.13 -16.52 -2.39
N ASP A 206 -7.24 -15.22 -2.68
CA ASP A 206 -6.21 -14.45 -3.35
C ASP A 206 -5.07 -14.13 -2.39
N VAL A 207 -5.40 -13.75 -1.15
CA VAL A 207 -4.42 -13.53 -0.08
C VAL A 207 -3.67 -14.84 0.18
N ASN A 208 -4.38 -15.96 0.36
CA ASN A 208 -3.77 -17.26 0.58
C ASN A 208 -2.88 -17.72 -0.59
N LEU A 209 -3.26 -17.44 -1.84
CA LEU A 209 -2.39 -17.70 -3.00
C LEU A 209 -1.07 -16.95 -2.86
N ILE A 210 -1.13 -15.65 -2.54
CA ILE A 210 0.06 -14.81 -2.41
C ILE A 210 0.93 -15.32 -1.27
N ILE A 211 0.38 -15.43 -0.06
CA ILE A 211 1.14 -15.78 1.15
C ILE A 211 1.75 -17.18 1.04
N ASN A 212 0.97 -18.18 0.62
CA ASN A 212 1.46 -19.56 0.55
C ASN A 212 2.43 -19.82 -0.62
N SER A 213 2.50 -18.91 -1.60
CA SER A 213 3.44 -19.02 -2.72
C SER A 213 4.77 -18.32 -2.48
N ILE A 214 4.90 -17.55 -1.39
CA ILE A 214 6.15 -16.89 -1.03
C ILE A 214 7.23 -17.95 -0.81
N LYS A 215 8.36 -17.76 -1.48
CA LYS A 215 9.60 -18.49 -1.25
C LYS A 215 10.72 -17.51 -1.02
N LEU A 216 11.52 -17.77 0.01
CA LEU A 216 12.70 -17.01 0.36
C LEU A 216 13.94 -17.78 -0.09
N ALA A 217 14.93 -17.08 -0.64
CA ALA A 217 16.19 -17.68 -1.03
C ALA A 217 17.09 -17.94 0.19
N ASP A 218 17.86 -19.02 0.18
CA ASP A 218 18.85 -19.31 1.22
C ASP A 218 19.92 -18.19 1.33
#